data_AF-A0A3D6DP38-F1
#
_entry.id   AF-A0A3D6DP38-F1
#
_cell.length_a   1.000
_cell.length_b   1.000
_cell.length_c   1.000
_cell.angle_alpha   90.00
_cell.angle_beta   90.00
_cell.angle_gamma   90.00
#
_symmetry.space_group_name_H-M   'P 1'
#
loop_
_entity.id
_entity.type
_entity.pdbx_description
1 polymer ?
#
loop_
_entity_poly.entity_id
_entity_poly.type
_entity_poly.pdbx_seq_one_letter_code
_entity_poly.pdbx_strand_id
1 'polypeptide(L)' 'EKVTKKVTIPIIGIGAGAAVDGQVLVVNDLLGMNKEFSPRFLRRYLDLDEAISGAVKAYTQDVKNQDFPNENEQY' A
#
# COMPACT_ATOMS: atom_id res chain seq x y z
N GLU A 1 8.22 -16.96 -18.49
CA GLU A 1 7.85 -18.13 -19.32
C GLU A 1 9.04 -19.00 -19.74
N LYS A 2 9.92 -18.59 -20.68
CA LYS A 2 11.03 -19.46 -21.14
C LYS A 2 11.96 -19.89 -20.00
N VAL A 3 12.18 -19.03 -19.01
CA VAL A 3 12.97 -19.33 -17.81
C VAL A 3 12.20 -20.32 -16.91
N THR A 4 10.95 -20.01 -16.59
CA THR A 4 10.03 -20.86 -15.80
C THR A 4 9.94 -22.29 -16.33
N LYS A 5 9.90 -22.46 -17.65
CA LYS A 5 9.84 -23.79 -18.29
C LYS A 5 11.15 -24.58 -18.26
N LYS A 6 12.30 -23.96 -17.94
CA LYS A 6 13.64 -24.56 -18.01
C LYS A 6 14.19 -25.00 -16.66
N VAL A 7 13.61 -24.55 -15.56
CA VAL A 7 14.08 -24.85 -14.21
C VAL A 7 12.99 -25.57 -13.43
N THR A 8 13.39 -26.42 -12.50
CA THR A 8 12.46 -27.19 -11.65
C THR A 8 12.10 -26.46 -10.35
N ILE A 9 12.89 -25.44 -9.98
CA ILE A 9 12.61 -24.62 -8.79
C ILE A 9 11.48 -23.61 -9.07
N PRO A 10 10.63 -23.29 -8.08
CA PRO A 10 9.60 -22.26 -8.22
C PRO A 10 10.19 -20.88 -8.53
N ILE A 11 9.56 -20.14 -9.43
CA ILE A 11 9.91 -18.76 -9.76
C ILE A 11 8.86 -17.80 -9.19
N ILE A 12 9.31 -16.83 -8.39
CA ILE A 12 8.50 -15.72 -7.90
C ILE A 12 8.82 -14.46 -8.72
N GLY A 13 7.81 -13.89 -9.36
CA GLY A 13 7.96 -12.73 -10.23
C GLY A 13 7.47 -11.42 -9.61
N ILE A 14 8.13 -10.32 -9.96
CA ILE A 14 7.62 -8.94 -9.82
C ILE A 14 7.72 -8.28 -11.20
N GLY A 15 6.58 -7.89 -11.78
CA GLY A 15 6.55 -7.35 -13.15
C GLY A 15 6.94 -8.34 -14.25
N ALA A 16 7.00 -9.65 -13.96
CA ALA A 16 7.39 -10.70 -14.91
C ALA A 16 6.21 -11.27 -15.73
N GLY A 17 5.01 -10.70 -15.59
CA GLY A 17 3.77 -11.27 -16.13
C GLY A 17 3.30 -12.51 -15.36
N ALA A 18 2.24 -13.15 -15.83
CA ALA A 18 1.60 -14.27 -15.13
C ALA A 18 2.30 -15.63 -15.31
N ALA A 19 3.30 -15.73 -16.21
CA ALA A 19 3.98 -16.98 -16.52
C ALA A 19 5.13 -17.30 -15.54
N VAL A 20 4.83 -17.30 -14.24
CA VAL A 20 5.68 -17.61 -13.08
C VAL A 20 4.81 -18.33 -12.02
N ASP A 21 5.43 -19.02 -11.07
CA ASP A 21 4.71 -19.86 -10.10
C ASP A 21 4.10 -19.06 -8.94
N GLY A 22 4.63 -17.86 -8.70
CA GLY A 22 4.09 -16.92 -7.71
C GLY A 22 4.43 -15.48 -8.04
N GLN A 23 3.80 -14.55 -7.32
CA GLN A 23 3.99 -13.12 -7.49
C GLN A 23 4.44 -12.50 -6.17
N VAL A 24 5.26 -11.46 -6.27
CA VAL A 24 5.63 -10.62 -5.14
C VAL A 24 5.43 -9.15 -5.50
N LEU A 25 4.96 -8.38 -4.52
CA LEU A 25 4.85 -6.93 -4.59
C LEU A 25 5.38 -6.34 -3.28
N VAL A 26 5.90 -5.12 -3.33
CA VAL A 26 6.25 -4.37 -2.13
C VAL A 26 4.96 -3.90 -1.45
N VAL A 27 4.82 -4.16 -0.15
CA VAL A 27 3.59 -3.85 0.61
C VAL A 27 3.25 -2.35 0.54
N ASN A 28 4.24 -1.47 0.67
CA ASN A 28 4.03 -0.02 0.60
C ASN A 28 3.47 0.43 -0.75
N ASP A 29 3.94 -0.18 -1.85
CA ASP A 29 3.46 0.12 -3.20
C ASP A 29 2.05 -0.43 -3.41
N LEU A 30 1.81 -1.67 -2.95
CA LEU A 30 0.51 -2.34 -3.00
C LEU A 30 -0.56 -1.54 -2.23
N LEU A 31 -0.21 -0.98 -1.08
CA LEU A 31 -1.10 -0.20 -0.23
C LEU A 31 -1.12 1.30 -0.59
N GLY A 32 -0.39 1.74 -1.61
CA GLY A 32 -0.42 3.13 -2.07
C GLY A 32 0.17 4.14 -1.08
N MET A 33 1.18 3.75 -0.30
CA MET A 33 1.90 4.65 0.62
C MET A 33 2.89 5.57 -0.10
N ASN A 34 3.28 5.24 -1.34
CA ASN A 34 4.15 6.05 -2.18
C ASN A 34 3.43 6.40 -3.49
N LYS A 35 3.27 7.70 -3.77
CA LYS A 35 2.64 8.21 -4.99
C LYS A 35 3.62 8.50 -6.12
N GLU A 36 4.90 8.71 -5.81
CA GLU A 36 5.94 9.03 -6.80
C GLU A 36 6.38 7.79 -7.60
N PHE A 37 6.28 6.60 -6.99
CA PHE A 37 6.59 5.33 -7.64
C PHE A 37 5.32 4.64 -8.15
N SER A 38 5.18 4.54 -9.47
CA SER A 38 4.02 3.91 -10.13
C SER A 38 4.43 3.13 -11.39
N PRO A 39 5.20 2.04 -11.27
CA PRO A 39 5.59 1.25 -12.43
C PRO A 39 4.37 0.57 -13.06
N ARG A 40 4.42 0.30 -14.37
CA ARG A 40 3.26 -0.23 -15.14
C ARG A 40 2.72 -1.57 -14.61
N PHE A 41 3.53 -2.36 -13.93
CA PHE A 41 3.10 -3.66 -13.37
C PHE A 41 2.41 -3.54 -12.00
N LEU A 42 2.47 -2.37 -11.36
CA LEU A 42 1.92 -2.18 -10.03
C LEU A 42 0.41 -1.98 -10.11
N ARG A 43 -0.32 -2.82 -9.40
CA ARG A 43 -1.71 -2.57 -9.03
C ARG A 43 -1.75 -2.12 -7.58
N ARG A 44 -2.27 -0.91 -7.33
CA ARG A 44 -2.60 -0.44 -5.99
C ARG A 44 -3.93 -1.05 -5.57
N TYR A 45 -3.96 -1.61 -4.37
CA TYR A 45 -5.17 -2.16 -3.75
C TYR A 45 -5.77 -1.22 -2.71
N LEU A 46 -5.01 -0.20 -2.30
CA LEU A 46 -5.43 0.86 -1.39
C LEU A 46 -4.68 2.17 -1.73
N ASP A 47 -5.22 3.30 -1.31
CA ASP A 47 -4.53 4.61 -1.30
C ASP A 47 -4.33 5.04 0.16
N LEU A 48 -3.31 4.47 0.83
CA LEU A 48 -3.00 4.82 2.20
C LEU A 48 -2.48 6.25 2.35
N ASP A 49 -1.83 6.81 1.33
CA ASP A 49 -1.40 8.20 1.36
C ASP A 49 -2.61 9.15 1.55
N GLU A 50 -3.68 8.94 0.79
CA GLU A 50 -4.93 9.69 0.94
C GLU A 50 -5.59 9.42 2.29
N ALA A 51 -5.72 8.15 2.69
CA ALA A 51 -6.36 7.77 3.95
C ALA A 51 -5.63 8.37 5.18
N ILE A 52 -4.30 8.28 5.21
CA ILE A 52 -3.47 8.85 6.27
C ILE A 52 -3.57 10.37 6.26
N SER A 53 -3.48 11.00 5.08
CA SER A 53 -3.62 12.45 4.95
C SER A 53 -4.99 12.93 5.44
N GLY A 54 -6.06 12.20 5.15
CA GLY A 54 -7.41 12.47 5.64
C GLY A 54 -7.49 12.35 7.16
N ALA A 55 -6.95 11.27 7.74
CA ALA A 55 -6.94 11.06 9.18
C ALA A 55 -6.18 12.16 9.93
N VAL A 56 -5.01 12.58 9.43
CA VAL A 56 -4.22 13.65 10.03
C VAL A 56 -4.96 15.00 9.96
N LYS A 57 -5.65 15.28 8.84
CA LYS A 57 -6.48 16.49 8.71
C LYS A 57 -7.66 16.48 9.67
N ALA A 58 -8.37 15.35 9.80
CA ALA A 58 -9.48 15.20 10.73
C ALA A 58 -9.01 15.43 12.17
N TYR A 59 -7.96 14.73 12.59
CA TYR A 59 -7.37 14.92 13.92
C TYR A 59 -6.94 16.38 14.17
N THR A 60 -6.32 17.03 13.19
CA THR A 60 -5.94 18.44 13.30
C THR A 60 -7.15 19.35 13.48
N GLN A 61 -8.27 19.04 12.81
CA GLN A 61 -9.51 19.77 12.94
C GLN A 61 -10.12 19.59 14.33
N ASP A 62 -10.17 18.35 14.82
CA ASP A 62 -10.72 18.03 16.13
C ASP A 62 -9.93 18.74 17.25
N VAL A 63 -8.60 18.76 17.17
CA VAL A 63 -7.75 19.51 18.12
C VAL A 63 -8.02 21.01 18.05
N LYS A 64 -8.15 21.59 16.84
CA LYS A 64 -8.41 23.03 16.67
C LYS A 64 -9.78 23.44 17.20
N ASN A 65 -10.76 22.56 17.09
CA ASN A 65 -12.11 22.75 17.60
C ASN A 65 -12.25 22.46 19.09
N GLN A 66 -11.20 21.90 19.72
CA GLN A 66 -11.27 21.34 21.08
C GLN A 66 -12.27 20.18 21.19
N ASP A 67 -12.57 19.50 20.08
CA ASP A 67 -13.37 18.27 20.04
C ASP A 67 -12.54 17.06 20.49
N PHE A 68 -11.21 17.14 20.37
CA PHE A 68 -10.26 16.15 20.90
C PHE A 68 -9.23 16.81 21.86
N PRO A 69 -8.97 16.23 23.04
CA PRO A 69 -9.74 15.15 23.66
C PRO A 69 -11.08 15.65 24.20
N ASN A 70 -12.14 14.83 24.12
CA ASN A 70 -13.43 15.10 24.77
C ASN A 70 -13.51 14.47 26.18
N GLU A 71 -14.67 14.61 26.85
CA GLU A 71 -14.93 14.07 28.20
C GLU A 71 -14.69 12.56 28.34
N ASN A 72 -14.81 11.77 27.26
CA ASN A 72 -14.56 10.33 27.29
C ASN A 72 -13.08 9.96 27.06
N GLU A 73 -12.24 10.94 26.70
CA GLU A 73 -10.84 10.76 26.29
C GLU A 73 -9.86 11.34 27.33
N GLN A 74 -10.37 11.71 28.52
CA GLN A 74 -9.61 12.28 29.63
C GLN A 74 -9.99 11.62 30.98
N TYR A 75 -9.07 11.66 31.97
CA TYR A 75 -9.24 11.15 33.33
C TYR A 75 -9.61 12.26 34.33
#